data_AF-A0A8W8MQC2-F1
#
_entry.id   AF-A0A8W8MQC2-F1
#
_cell.length_a   1.000
_cell.length_b   1.000
_cell.length_c   1.000
_cell.angle_alpha   90.00
_cell.angle_beta   90.00
_cell.angle_gamma   90.00
#
_symmetry.space_group_name_H-M   'P 1'
#
loop_
_entity.id
_entity.type
_entity.pdbx_description
1 polymer ?
#
loop_
_entity_poly.entity_id
_entity_poly.type
_entity_poly.pdbx_seq_one_letter_code
_entity_poly.pdbx_strand_id
1 'polypeptide(L)'
;MSDILSLPPELLSRIMDYVPGRDLPNVCITCKTLRDVVYVDSVWQRKCKQEYNFKSILGWNVNYRTLYSKVLRRYGDLVGLWRRDFKYFGGLLQIKYDKGCIKGLEVLAPASSCVDRPLRKKDLFTISMASSETVQIVSVHNFPEEKDGRGGEGEQRPCILRVEKDETKGRVLEYRVTDKNYILQEENLTDLPVFSRWISTEFEDDPNANMYFPCYRRRGVDYLSSRHEYRWSPLELPSKDRVNVPIQPGLFKGTYSAHGIEILSLDYNDDLTEVTVTKITGDPNVPATKVSVYGILTSPLVLTLEQQESLDTLAAVPEHHVTEQSGLPVRQPFRVPARFERDNPDIPKFCTFRCRADGQIAAHSFQNPSFSDGHFVVFDERKFGMLWLELMSFSIYVRVDEKELCD
;
A
#
# COMPACT_ATOMS: atom_id res chain seq x y z
N MET A 1 49.84 9.83 -27.06
CA MET A 1 48.39 9.81 -26.77
C MET A 1 48.08 8.45 -26.17
N SER A 2 47.57 8.40 -24.95
CA SER A 2 47.14 7.14 -24.31
C SER A 2 45.79 6.72 -24.91
N ASP A 3 45.78 5.63 -25.66
CA ASP A 3 44.57 5.03 -26.22
C ASP A 3 43.78 4.34 -25.09
N ILE A 4 42.46 4.56 -25.02
CA ILE A 4 41.59 3.87 -24.05
C ILE A 4 41.69 2.34 -24.20
N LEU A 5 41.93 1.83 -25.40
CA LEU A 5 42.06 0.40 -25.66
C LEU A 5 43.35 -0.21 -25.11
N SER A 6 44.30 0.61 -24.67
CA SER A 6 45.52 0.15 -23.98
C SER A 6 45.32 -0.14 -22.50
N LEU A 7 44.16 0.20 -21.94
CA LEU A 7 43.84 -0.07 -20.54
C LEU A 7 43.58 -1.58 -20.31
N PRO A 8 43.95 -2.11 -19.14
CA PRO A 8 43.57 -3.47 -18.73
C PRO A 8 42.04 -3.70 -18.76
N PRO A 9 41.57 -4.91 -19.09
CA PRO A 9 40.14 -5.24 -19.15
C PRO A 9 39.36 -4.90 -17.88
N GLU A 10 40.00 -4.95 -16.71
CA GLU A 10 39.42 -4.60 -15.41
C GLU A 10 39.08 -3.12 -15.32
N LEU A 11 39.98 -2.25 -15.83
CA LEU A 11 39.73 -0.81 -15.89
C LEU A 11 38.67 -0.47 -16.93
N LEU A 12 38.70 -1.14 -18.08
CA LEU A 12 37.64 -1.01 -19.08
C LEU A 12 36.28 -1.43 -18.50
N SER A 13 36.22 -2.55 -17.78
CA SER A 13 35.01 -3.02 -17.10
C SER A 13 34.51 -2.01 -16.06
N ARG A 14 35.43 -1.37 -15.33
CA ARG A 14 35.10 -0.31 -14.38
C ARG A 14 34.59 0.97 -15.05
N ILE A 15 35.12 1.32 -16.21
CA ILE A 15 34.61 2.43 -17.03
C ILE A 15 33.19 2.12 -17.50
N MET A 16 32.89 0.88 -17.90
CA MET A 16 31.53 0.47 -18.29
C MET A 16 30.51 0.65 -17.16
N ASP A 17 30.93 0.62 -15.88
CA ASP A 17 30.04 0.89 -14.75
C ASP A 17 29.43 2.29 -14.77
N TYR A 18 30.05 3.25 -15.48
CA TYR A 18 29.55 4.62 -15.61
C TYR A 18 28.66 4.84 -16.85
N VAL A 19 28.62 3.89 -17.78
CA VAL A 19 27.77 3.96 -18.98
C VAL A 19 26.39 3.37 -18.68
N PRO A 20 25.27 4.05 -18.93
CA PRO A 20 23.94 3.45 -18.71
C PRO A 20 23.81 2.11 -19.45
N GLY A 21 23.22 1.09 -18.80
CA GLY A 21 23.12 -0.25 -19.36
C GLY A 21 22.40 -0.31 -20.71
N ARG A 22 21.44 0.59 -20.92
CA ARG A 22 20.75 0.80 -22.22
C ARG A 22 21.67 1.24 -23.36
N ASP A 23 22.80 1.86 -23.05
CA ASP A 23 23.77 2.42 -24.00
C ASP A 23 24.97 1.50 -24.23
N LEU A 24 25.15 0.45 -23.40
CA LEU A 24 26.20 -0.57 -23.59
C LEU A 24 26.16 -1.28 -24.96
N PRO A 25 24.99 -1.54 -25.60
CA PRO A 25 24.97 -2.05 -26.97
C PRO A 25 25.65 -1.11 -27.98
N ASN A 26 25.58 0.21 -27.76
CA ASN A 26 26.27 1.19 -28.60
C ASN A 26 27.79 1.13 -28.38
N VAL A 27 28.25 0.73 -27.21
CA VAL A 27 29.67 0.49 -26.94
C VAL A 27 30.16 -0.77 -27.68
N CYS A 28 29.35 -1.84 -27.72
CA CYS A 28 29.71 -3.10 -28.41
C CYS A 28 29.95 -2.97 -29.91
N ILE A 29 29.40 -1.93 -30.56
CA ILE A 29 29.55 -1.71 -32.00
C ILE A 29 30.81 -0.92 -32.36
N THR A 30 31.51 -0.32 -31.38
CA THR A 30 32.68 0.52 -31.64
C THR A 30 33.94 -0.31 -31.92
N CYS A 31 34.21 -1.36 -31.14
CA CYS A 31 35.33 -2.27 -31.36
C CYS A 31 35.15 -3.64 -30.69
N LYS A 32 36.00 -4.61 -31.06
CA LYS A 32 35.99 -5.97 -30.49
C LYS A 32 36.36 -5.99 -29.01
N THR A 33 37.42 -5.28 -28.61
CA THR A 33 37.89 -5.23 -27.22
C THR A 33 36.80 -4.78 -26.26
N LEU A 34 36.10 -3.69 -26.58
CA LEU A 34 35.02 -3.17 -25.74
C LEU A 34 33.79 -4.08 -25.76
N ARG A 35 33.49 -4.73 -26.88
CA ARG A 35 32.46 -5.76 -26.96
C ARG A 35 32.74 -6.91 -25.99
N ASP A 36 33.97 -7.42 -26.00
CA ASP A 36 34.36 -8.54 -25.14
C ASP A 36 34.23 -8.16 -23.65
N VAL A 37 34.63 -6.93 -23.28
CA VAL A 37 34.44 -6.38 -21.92
C VAL A 37 32.95 -6.29 -21.55
N VAL A 38 32.10 -5.74 -22.42
CA VAL A 38 30.66 -5.62 -22.16
C VAL A 38 29.97 -7.00 -22.10
N TYR A 39 30.50 -8.01 -22.77
CA TYR A 39 29.95 -9.36 -22.75
C TYR A 39 30.20 -10.11 -21.43
N VAL A 40 31.08 -9.61 -20.57
CA VAL A 40 31.31 -10.16 -19.23
C VAL A 40 30.07 -9.95 -18.36
N ASP A 41 29.50 -11.05 -17.83
CA ASP A 41 28.21 -11.00 -17.11
C ASP A 41 28.28 -10.20 -15.81
N SER A 42 29.47 -10.08 -15.19
CA SER A 42 29.66 -9.26 -13.99
C SER A 42 29.43 -7.76 -14.22
N VAL A 43 29.60 -7.27 -15.46
CA VAL A 43 29.22 -5.90 -15.85
C VAL A 43 27.71 -5.74 -15.71
N TRP A 44 26.94 -6.69 -16.27
CA TRP A 44 25.48 -6.67 -16.22
C TRP A 44 24.95 -6.89 -14.81
N GLN A 45 25.59 -7.73 -14.00
CA GLN A 45 25.25 -7.85 -12.57
C GLN A 45 25.30 -6.51 -11.86
N ARG A 46 26.36 -5.71 -12.11
CA ARG A 46 26.49 -4.37 -11.53
C ARG A 46 25.42 -3.43 -12.08
N LYS A 47 25.08 -3.50 -13.36
CA LYS A 47 23.96 -2.72 -13.95
C LYS A 47 22.62 -3.06 -13.35
N CYS A 48 22.29 -4.33 -13.20
CA CYS A 48 21.06 -4.78 -12.53
C CYS A 48 20.97 -4.21 -11.10
N LYS A 49 22.08 -4.21 -10.35
CA LYS A 49 22.14 -3.63 -9.00
C LYS A 49 22.03 -2.11 -8.99
N GLN A 50 22.77 -1.42 -9.86
CA GLN A 50 22.84 0.05 -9.88
C GLN A 50 21.55 0.70 -10.37
N GLU A 51 20.93 0.13 -11.39
CA GLU A 51 19.78 0.76 -12.07
C GLU A 51 18.44 0.27 -11.55
N TYR A 52 18.39 -0.97 -11.02
CA TYR A 52 17.14 -1.60 -10.60
C TYR A 52 17.17 -2.15 -9.17
N ASN A 53 18.26 -1.93 -8.42
CA ASN A 53 18.47 -2.52 -7.09
C ASN A 53 18.29 -4.05 -7.06
N PHE A 54 18.49 -4.73 -8.20
CA PHE A 54 18.36 -6.17 -8.33
C PHE A 54 19.63 -6.87 -7.80
N LYS A 55 19.48 -7.73 -6.78
CA LYS A 55 20.61 -8.27 -6.01
C LYS A 55 21.01 -9.70 -6.37
N SER A 56 20.07 -10.53 -6.81
CA SER A 56 20.30 -11.98 -6.94
C SER A 56 19.57 -12.59 -8.12
N ILE A 57 20.32 -13.27 -8.99
CA ILE A 57 19.80 -14.05 -10.12
C ILE A 57 19.25 -15.43 -9.73
N LEU A 58 19.26 -15.78 -8.44
CA LEU A 58 18.78 -17.08 -7.97
C LEU A 58 17.35 -17.36 -8.45
N GLY A 59 17.14 -18.53 -9.05
CA GLY A 59 15.86 -18.96 -9.62
C GLY A 59 15.62 -18.51 -11.07
N TRP A 60 16.43 -17.58 -11.60
CA TRP A 60 16.37 -17.20 -13.01
C TRP A 60 17.25 -18.13 -13.84
N ASN A 61 16.68 -18.76 -14.87
CA ASN A 61 17.39 -19.70 -15.76
C ASN A 61 18.18 -18.99 -16.88
N VAL A 62 18.69 -17.79 -16.60
CA VAL A 62 19.41 -16.93 -17.56
C VAL A 62 20.56 -16.20 -16.87
N ASN A 63 21.47 -15.60 -17.66
CA ASN A 63 22.54 -14.73 -17.13
C ASN A 63 22.06 -13.29 -16.92
N TYR A 64 22.85 -12.45 -16.23
CA TYR A 64 22.45 -11.07 -15.90
C TYR A 64 22.22 -10.22 -17.14
N ARG A 65 22.99 -10.42 -18.22
CA ARG A 65 22.77 -9.70 -19.49
C ARG A 65 21.40 -9.99 -20.09
N THR A 66 21.03 -11.27 -20.19
CA THR A 66 19.75 -11.68 -20.75
C THR A 66 18.62 -11.21 -19.86
N LEU A 67 18.77 -11.31 -18.54
CA LEU A 67 17.80 -10.78 -17.57
C LEU A 67 17.61 -9.27 -17.71
N TYR A 68 18.70 -8.49 -17.78
CA TYR A 68 18.65 -7.04 -17.93
C TYR A 68 17.91 -6.65 -19.21
N SER A 69 18.32 -7.23 -20.34
CA SER A 69 17.81 -6.87 -21.66
C SER A 69 16.36 -7.29 -21.91
N LYS A 70 15.95 -8.47 -21.44
CA LYS A 70 14.61 -9.02 -21.69
C LYS A 70 13.59 -8.66 -20.60
N VAL A 71 14.02 -8.49 -19.35
CA VAL A 71 13.12 -8.30 -18.19
C VAL A 71 13.29 -6.94 -17.54
N LEU A 72 14.45 -6.66 -16.93
CA LEU A 72 14.60 -5.49 -16.06
C LEU A 72 14.45 -4.17 -16.82
N ARG A 73 14.95 -4.08 -18.05
CA ARG A 73 14.79 -2.88 -18.88
C ARG A 73 13.33 -2.51 -19.13
N ARG A 74 12.42 -3.49 -19.14
CA ARG A 74 11.00 -3.27 -19.44
C ARG A 74 10.12 -3.25 -18.19
N TYR A 75 10.44 -4.07 -17.21
CA TYR A 75 9.58 -4.32 -16.04
C TYR A 75 10.28 -4.03 -14.72
N GLY A 76 11.58 -3.76 -14.71
CA GLY A 76 12.35 -3.48 -13.49
C GLY A 76 11.84 -2.24 -12.78
N ASP A 77 11.46 -1.20 -13.52
CA ASP A 77 10.85 0.01 -12.97
C ASP A 77 9.48 -0.23 -12.34
N LEU A 78 8.85 -1.39 -12.56
CA LEU A 78 7.58 -1.73 -11.93
C LEU A 78 7.71 -2.03 -10.44
N VAL A 79 8.91 -2.42 -9.99
CA VAL A 79 9.14 -2.77 -8.58
C VAL A 79 8.87 -1.55 -7.68
N GLY A 80 8.07 -1.76 -6.64
CA GLY A 80 7.59 -0.71 -5.74
C GLY A 80 6.14 -0.89 -5.33
N LEU A 81 5.58 0.15 -4.71
CA LEU A 81 4.18 0.20 -4.28
C LEU A 81 3.32 0.96 -5.28
N TRP A 82 2.09 0.50 -5.43
CA TRP A 82 1.12 1.04 -6.36
C TRP A 82 -0.26 1.10 -5.72
N ARG A 83 -0.99 2.18 -5.98
CA ARG A 83 -2.38 2.34 -5.59
C ARG A 83 -3.32 1.91 -6.73
N ARG A 84 -4.41 1.22 -6.41
CA ARG A 84 -5.43 0.85 -7.40
C ARG A 84 -6.37 2.02 -7.65
N ASP A 85 -6.66 2.28 -8.92
CA ASP A 85 -7.80 3.07 -9.31
C ASP A 85 -9.04 2.17 -9.36
N PHE A 86 -9.83 2.14 -8.28
CA PHE A 86 -10.95 1.22 -8.13
C PHE A 86 -12.10 1.84 -7.36
N LYS A 87 -13.05 2.42 -8.10
CA LYS A 87 -14.26 3.09 -7.60
C LYS A 87 -13.94 3.89 -6.32
N TYR A 88 -14.61 3.57 -5.22
CA TYR A 88 -14.39 4.18 -3.91
C TYR A 88 -13.34 3.46 -3.06
N PHE A 89 -13.07 2.19 -3.37
CA PHE A 89 -12.34 1.31 -2.46
C PHE A 89 -10.82 1.40 -2.60
N GLY A 90 -10.31 1.79 -3.77
CA GLY A 90 -8.87 1.80 -4.04
C GLY A 90 -8.25 0.41 -3.90
N GLY A 91 -7.01 0.35 -3.44
CA GLY A 91 -6.25 -0.89 -3.28
C GLY A 91 -4.74 -0.64 -3.23
N LEU A 92 -4.00 -1.61 -2.72
CA LEU A 92 -2.54 -1.56 -2.62
C LEU A 92 -1.92 -2.77 -3.32
N LEU A 93 -0.98 -2.52 -4.22
CA LEU A 93 -0.20 -3.54 -4.92
C LEU A 93 1.27 -3.35 -4.58
N GLN A 94 1.93 -4.44 -4.19
CA GLN A 94 3.36 -4.53 -4.03
C GLN A 94 3.93 -5.33 -5.20
N ILE A 95 4.79 -4.71 -6.00
CA ILE A 95 5.57 -5.41 -7.02
C ILE A 95 7.00 -5.55 -6.50
N LYS A 96 7.52 -6.79 -6.46
CA LYS A 96 8.85 -7.06 -5.94
C LYS A 96 9.57 -8.15 -6.72
N TYR A 97 10.89 -8.23 -6.53
CA TYR A 97 11.66 -9.39 -6.96
C TYR A 97 11.37 -10.58 -6.04
N ASP A 98 11.16 -11.74 -6.65
CA ASP A 98 11.04 -13.03 -5.99
C ASP A 98 11.95 -14.04 -6.70
N LYS A 99 12.16 -15.22 -6.12
CA LYS A 99 13.05 -16.24 -6.69
C LYS A 99 12.61 -16.60 -8.11
N GLY A 100 13.39 -16.18 -9.10
CA GLY A 100 13.13 -16.44 -10.53
C GLY A 100 12.03 -15.62 -11.20
N CYS A 101 11.44 -14.62 -10.54
CA CYS A 101 10.42 -13.77 -11.16
C CYS A 101 10.32 -12.36 -10.55
N ILE A 102 9.62 -11.46 -11.24
CA ILE A 102 9.02 -10.27 -10.63
C ILE A 102 7.58 -10.65 -10.29
N LYS A 103 7.16 -10.45 -9.04
CA LYS A 103 5.82 -10.83 -8.56
C LYS A 103 5.02 -9.60 -8.15
N GLY A 104 3.77 -9.53 -8.62
CA GLY A 104 2.78 -8.56 -8.17
C GLY A 104 1.87 -9.17 -7.10
N LEU A 105 1.78 -8.52 -5.95
CA LEU A 105 1.04 -8.96 -4.77
C LEU A 105 -0.02 -7.91 -4.40
N GLU A 106 -1.30 -8.26 -4.46
CA GLU A 106 -2.33 -7.42 -3.84
C GLU A 106 -2.18 -7.50 -2.33
N VAL A 107 -2.07 -6.34 -1.68
CA VAL A 107 -1.95 -6.18 -0.24
C VAL A 107 -3.31 -5.75 0.29
N LEU A 108 -3.88 -6.54 1.19
CA LEU A 108 -5.21 -6.37 1.74
C LEU A 108 -5.14 -6.09 3.23
N ALA A 109 -6.09 -5.31 3.73
CA ALA A 109 -6.31 -5.15 5.17
C ALA A 109 -6.53 -6.52 5.84
N PRO A 110 -6.28 -6.66 7.15
CA PRO A 110 -6.55 -7.89 7.86
C PRO A 110 -8.02 -8.32 7.69
N ALA A 111 -8.25 -9.63 7.75
CA ALA A 111 -9.61 -10.14 7.88
C ALA A 111 -10.13 -9.84 9.29
N SER A 112 -11.46 -9.81 9.42
CA SER A 112 -12.18 -9.41 10.63
C SER A 112 -11.93 -7.95 11.06
N SER A 113 -12.57 -7.55 12.16
CA SER A 113 -12.42 -6.25 12.82
C SER A 113 -11.11 -6.10 13.62
N CYS A 114 -10.22 -7.09 13.60
CA CYS A 114 -8.98 -7.10 14.37
C CYS A 114 -7.82 -6.32 13.70
N VAL A 115 -7.77 -5.01 13.88
CA VAL A 115 -6.77 -4.09 13.29
C VAL A 115 -5.30 -4.43 13.57
N ASP A 116 -5.00 -5.09 14.70
CA ASP A 116 -3.63 -5.47 15.08
C ASP A 116 -3.06 -6.63 14.24
N ARG A 117 -3.91 -7.42 13.56
CA ARG A 117 -3.48 -8.54 12.71
C ARG A 117 -2.64 -8.06 11.52
N PRO A 118 -1.75 -8.91 10.97
CA PRO A 118 -0.94 -8.55 9.81
C PRO A 118 -1.81 -8.37 8.54
N LEU A 119 -1.27 -7.61 7.59
CA LEU A 119 -1.82 -7.48 6.24
C LEU A 119 -1.85 -8.84 5.54
N ARG A 120 -2.89 -9.05 4.74
CA ARG A 120 -3.02 -10.25 3.89
C ARG A 120 -2.41 -9.96 2.52
N LYS A 121 -1.89 -10.99 1.85
CA LYS A 121 -1.31 -10.89 0.51
C LYS A 121 -1.95 -11.90 -0.43
N LYS A 122 -2.26 -11.48 -1.65
CA LYS A 122 -2.71 -12.35 -2.73
C LYS A 122 -1.83 -12.17 -3.95
N ASP A 123 -1.28 -13.27 -4.46
CA ASP A 123 -0.51 -13.28 -5.69
C ASP A 123 -1.43 -12.90 -6.86
N LEU A 124 -1.03 -11.90 -7.65
CA LEU A 124 -1.82 -11.40 -8.77
C LEU A 124 -1.22 -11.83 -10.11
N PHE A 125 0.06 -11.57 -10.31
CA PHE A 125 0.78 -11.94 -11.53
C PHE A 125 2.25 -12.21 -11.26
N THR A 126 2.89 -12.90 -12.20
CA THR A 126 4.35 -13.07 -12.25
C THR A 126 4.89 -12.73 -13.63
N ILE A 127 6.10 -12.17 -13.65
CA ILE A 127 6.92 -11.96 -14.85
C ILE A 127 8.17 -12.81 -14.68
N SER A 128 8.31 -13.85 -15.48
CA SER A 128 9.40 -14.82 -15.41
C SER A 128 10.03 -15.05 -16.78
N MET A 129 11.05 -15.91 -16.82
CA MET A 129 11.73 -16.32 -18.04
C MET A 129 11.57 -17.82 -18.24
N ALA A 130 11.06 -18.21 -19.41
CA ALA A 130 11.00 -19.62 -19.83
C ALA A 130 12.39 -20.16 -20.16
N SER A 131 12.52 -21.49 -20.22
CA SER A 131 13.73 -22.17 -20.70
C SER A 131 14.11 -21.82 -22.14
N SER A 132 13.15 -21.39 -22.96
CA SER A 132 13.33 -20.86 -24.32
C SER A 132 13.80 -19.40 -24.37
N GLU A 133 14.14 -18.81 -23.21
CA GLU A 133 14.44 -17.40 -23.03
C GLU A 133 13.34 -16.42 -23.50
N THR A 134 12.09 -16.86 -23.48
CA THR A 134 10.92 -15.99 -23.71
C THR A 134 10.41 -15.46 -22.37
N VAL A 135 10.02 -14.18 -22.35
CA VAL A 135 9.38 -13.60 -21.17
C VAL A 135 7.97 -14.15 -21.05
N GLN A 136 7.64 -14.69 -19.89
CA GLN A 136 6.30 -15.16 -19.56
C GLN A 136 5.66 -14.20 -18.57
N ILE A 137 4.45 -13.75 -18.90
CA ILE A 137 3.63 -12.89 -18.05
C ILE A 137 2.33 -13.62 -17.84
N VAL A 138 2.10 -14.02 -16.59
CA VAL A 138 0.94 -14.82 -16.23
C VAL A 138 0.25 -14.25 -15.02
N SER A 139 -1.08 -14.21 -15.06
CA SER A 139 -1.90 -14.10 -13.89
C SER A 139 -1.79 -15.40 -13.10
N VAL A 140 -1.54 -15.24 -11.80
CA VAL A 140 -1.55 -16.31 -10.79
C VAL A 140 -2.64 -16.05 -9.75
N HIS A 141 -3.51 -15.09 -10.04
CA HIS A 141 -4.67 -14.79 -9.22
C HIS A 141 -5.54 -16.04 -9.18
N ASN A 142 -5.86 -16.52 -7.99
CA ASN A 142 -6.72 -17.68 -7.82
C ASN A 142 -8.15 -17.32 -8.30
N PHE A 143 -8.49 -17.77 -9.51
CA PHE A 143 -9.83 -17.62 -10.07
C PHE A 143 -10.72 -18.77 -9.56
N PRO A 144 -11.74 -18.46 -8.77
CA PRO A 144 -12.51 -19.44 -8.02
C PRO A 144 -13.61 -20.08 -8.88
N GLU A 145 -13.26 -20.80 -9.94
CA GLU A 145 -14.26 -21.43 -10.82
C GLU A 145 -13.90 -22.86 -11.27
N GLU A 146 -13.58 -23.77 -10.34
CA GLU A 146 -13.78 -25.19 -10.64
C GLU A 146 -14.78 -25.81 -9.66
N LYS A 147 -15.80 -26.43 -10.28
CA LYS A 147 -17.06 -26.89 -9.68
C LYS A 147 -16.92 -27.97 -8.59
N ASP A 148 -15.74 -28.55 -8.42
CA ASP A 148 -15.58 -29.79 -7.64
C ASP A 148 -14.72 -29.66 -6.37
N GLY A 149 -14.41 -28.44 -5.92
CA GLY A 149 -13.60 -28.25 -4.70
C GLY A 149 -12.17 -28.82 -4.79
N ARG A 150 -11.77 -29.28 -5.98
CA ARG A 150 -10.43 -29.67 -6.38
C ARG A 150 -10.09 -28.86 -7.62
N GLY A 151 -9.57 -27.65 -7.47
CA GLY A 151 -9.22 -26.84 -8.62
C GLY A 151 -8.58 -25.51 -8.28
N GLY A 152 -7.35 -25.33 -8.79
CA GLY A 152 -6.81 -24.01 -9.12
C GLY A 152 -5.70 -23.42 -8.25
N GLU A 153 -5.13 -24.10 -7.25
CA GLU A 153 -3.85 -23.61 -6.70
C GLU A 153 -2.75 -23.75 -7.78
N GLY A 154 -2.35 -22.63 -8.38
CA GLY A 154 -1.23 -22.57 -9.32
C GLY A 154 -1.58 -22.56 -10.81
N GLU A 155 -2.85 -22.37 -11.19
CA GLU A 155 -3.20 -22.26 -12.61
C GLU A 155 -2.78 -20.89 -13.19
N GLN A 156 -1.77 -20.93 -14.05
CA GLN A 156 -1.20 -19.76 -14.70
C GLN A 156 -1.97 -19.42 -15.96
N ARG A 157 -2.41 -18.17 -16.08
CA ARG A 157 -3.14 -17.69 -17.26
C ARG A 157 -2.39 -16.56 -17.92
N PRO A 158 -2.32 -16.48 -19.25
CA PRO A 158 -1.76 -15.30 -19.91
C PRO A 158 -2.47 -14.03 -19.45
N CYS A 159 -1.70 -13.01 -19.09
CA CYS A 159 -2.25 -11.68 -18.82
C CYS A 159 -1.41 -10.61 -19.52
N ILE A 160 -2.05 -9.47 -19.74
CA ILE A 160 -1.44 -8.29 -20.34
C ILE A 160 -1.01 -7.37 -19.21
N LEU A 161 0.26 -6.98 -19.22
CA LEU A 161 0.79 -5.88 -18.41
C LEU A 161 1.25 -4.77 -19.34
N ARG A 162 0.60 -3.60 -19.26
CA ARG A 162 0.94 -2.43 -20.06
C ARG A 162 1.27 -1.26 -19.16
N VAL A 163 2.35 -0.55 -19.50
CA VAL A 163 2.72 0.69 -18.81
C VAL A 163 2.45 1.84 -19.75
N GLU A 164 1.54 2.72 -19.36
CA GLU A 164 1.23 3.95 -20.08
C GLU A 164 1.81 5.15 -19.34
N LYS A 165 2.18 6.20 -20.09
CA LYS A 165 2.51 7.50 -19.49
C LYS A 165 1.21 8.24 -19.24
N ASP A 166 1.07 8.83 -18.07
CA ASP A 166 -0.07 9.64 -17.69
C ASP A 166 0.44 11.01 -17.26
N GLU A 167 -0.15 12.09 -17.76
CA GLU A 167 0.32 13.45 -17.50
C GLU A 167 0.19 13.84 -16.02
N THR A 168 -0.77 13.25 -15.30
CA THR A 168 -1.08 13.58 -13.90
C THR A 168 -0.52 12.57 -12.91
N LYS A 169 -0.53 11.29 -13.27
CA LYS A 169 -0.11 10.15 -12.43
C LYS A 169 1.33 9.69 -12.75
N GLY A 170 1.97 10.32 -13.74
CA GLY A 170 3.30 9.97 -14.25
C GLY A 170 3.28 8.70 -15.11
N ARG A 171 2.85 7.58 -14.53
CA ARG A 171 2.67 6.30 -15.22
C ARG A 171 1.49 5.53 -14.67
N VAL A 172 0.86 4.72 -15.51
CA VAL A 172 -0.22 3.80 -15.13
C VAL A 172 0.16 2.40 -15.56
N LEU A 173 0.07 1.45 -14.63
CA LEU A 173 0.18 0.02 -14.92
C LEU A 173 -1.22 -0.56 -15.11
N GLU A 174 -1.49 -1.06 -16.31
CA GLU A 174 -2.70 -1.79 -16.64
C GLU A 174 -2.42 -3.28 -16.57
N TYR A 175 -3.29 -3.99 -15.88
CA TYR A 175 -3.32 -5.46 -15.80
C TYR A 175 -4.64 -5.94 -16.40
N ARG A 176 -4.59 -6.89 -17.34
CA ARG A 176 -5.80 -7.47 -17.94
C ARG A 176 -5.67 -8.97 -18.18
N VAL A 177 -6.67 -9.74 -17.79
CA VAL A 177 -6.86 -11.15 -18.17
C VAL A 177 -7.88 -11.19 -19.30
N THR A 178 -7.49 -11.80 -20.43
CA THR A 178 -8.31 -11.82 -21.65
C THR A 178 -9.22 -13.04 -21.79
N ASP A 179 -9.07 -14.02 -20.90
CA ASP A 179 -9.88 -15.23 -20.92
C ASP A 179 -11.30 -14.93 -20.43
N LYS A 180 -12.26 -14.97 -21.36
CA LYS A 180 -13.66 -14.63 -21.13
C LYS A 180 -14.34 -15.56 -20.12
N ASN A 181 -13.88 -16.79 -19.98
CA ASN A 181 -14.46 -17.74 -19.04
C ASN A 181 -14.25 -17.33 -17.57
N TYR A 182 -13.36 -16.37 -17.31
CA TYR A 182 -13.01 -15.91 -15.97
C TYR A 182 -13.51 -14.50 -15.65
N ILE A 183 -14.25 -13.90 -16.58
CA ILE A 183 -14.84 -12.57 -16.40
C ILE A 183 -16.21 -12.77 -15.75
N LEU A 184 -16.27 -12.52 -14.45
CA LEU A 184 -17.52 -12.56 -13.70
C LEU A 184 -18.37 -11.33 -14.01
N GLN A 185 -19.63 -11.56 -14.39
CA GLN A 185 -20.61 -10.50 -14.54
C GLN A 185 -21.20 -10.12 -13.18
N GLU A 186 -21.65 -8.87 -13.03
CA GLU A 186 -22.22 -8.40 -11.76
C GLU A 186 -23.59 -9.06 -11.47
N GLU A 187 -24.35 -9.44 -12.50
CA GLU A 187 -25.67 -10.05 -12.31
C GLU A 187 -25.58 -11.40 -11.59
N ASN A 188 -26.35 -11.55 -10.51
CA ASN A 188 -26.42 -12.76 -9.68
C ASN A 188 -25.08 -13.23 -9.08
N LEU A 189 -24.06 -12.37 -9.07
CA LEU A 189 -22.73 -12.72 -8.55
C LEU A 189 -22.77 -13.14 -7.08
N THR A 190 -23.71 -12.59 -6.31
CA THR A 190 -23.88 -12.95 -4.89
C THR A 190 -24.38 -14.37 -4.67
N ASP A 191 -24.92 -15.02 -5.70
CA ASP A 191 -25.46 -16.37 -5.62
C ASP A 191 -24.40 -17.42 -6.02
N LEU A 192 -23.24 -16.97 -6.50
CA LEU A 192 -22.15 -17.84 -6.93
C LEU A 192 -21.29 -18.30 -5.74
N PRO A 193 -20.79 -19.55 -5.73
CA PRO A 193 -19.93 -20.08 -4.65
C PRO A 193 -18.67 -19.25 -4.39
N VAL A 194 -18.13 -18.60 -5.43
CA VAL A 194 -17.02 -17.66 -5.33
C VAL A 194 -17.29 -16.53 -4.34
N PHE A 195 -18.50 -15.97 -4.36
CA PHE A 195 -18.86 -14.84 -3.52
C PHE A 195 -18.91 -15.27 -2.05
N SER A 196 -19.56 -16.41 -1.76
CA SER A 196 -19.58 -17.00 -0.42
C SER A 196 -18.17 -17.26 0.11
N ARG A 197 -17.28 -17.81 -0.73
CA ARG A 197 -15.88 -18.03 -0.36
C ARG A 197 -15.16 -16.71 -0.06
N TRP A 198 -15.34 -15.70 -0.90
CA TRP A 198 -14.75 -14.37 -0.67
C TRP A 198 -15.21 -13.77 0.66
N ILE A 199 -16.52 -13.79 0.94
CA ILE A 199 -17.09 -13.34 2.22
C ILE A 199 -16.46 -14.09 3.40
N SER A 200 -16.37 -15.42 3.33
CA SER A 200 -15.73 -16.22 4.39
C SER A 200 -14.25 -15.84 4.59
N THR A 201 -13.51 -15.47 3.54
CA THR A 201 -12.13 -15.00 3.69
C THR A 201 -11.99 -13.58 4.24
N GLU A 202 -13.01 -12.74 4.11
CA GLU A 202 -12.98 -11.37 4.64
C GLU A 202 -13.39 -11.32 6.11
N PHE A 203 -14.34 -12.17 6.52
CA PHE A 203 -14.82 -12.21 7.91
C PHE A 203 -14.14 -13.26 8.79
N GLU A 204 -13.64 -14.36 8.21
CA GLU A 204 -13.19 -15.52 8.99
C GLU A 204 -14.25 -15.88 10.06
N ASP A 205 -13.84 -15.97 11.33
CA ASP A 205 -14.70 -16.28 12.47
C ASP A 205 -15.14 -15.00 13.25
N ASP A 206 -15.24 -13.84 12.59
CA ASP A 206 -15.63 -12.59 13.27
C ASP A 206 -17.05 -12.69 13.87
N PRO A 207 -17.21 -12.57 15.20
CA PRO A 207 -18.52 -12.67 15.85
C PRO A 207 -19.48 -11.54 15.45
N ASN A 208 -18.95 -10.42 14.92
CA ASN A 208 -19.70 -9.25 14.50
C ASN A 208 -19.91 -9.19 12.98
N ALA A 209 -19.62 -10.27 12.23
CA ALA A 209 -19.72 -10.31 10.77
C ALA A 209 -21.04 -9.76 10.20
N ASN A 210 -22.16 -10.00 10.88
CA ASN A 210 -23.48 -9.51 10.47
C ASN A 210 -23.58 -7.98 10.39
N MET A 211 -22.84 -7.25 11.24
CA MET A 211 -22.82 -5.79 11.23
C MET A 211 -22.18 -5.24 9.95
N TYR A 212 -21.12 -5.89 9.47
CA TYR A 212 -20.34 -5.46 8.31
C TYR A 212 -20.90 -5.99 6.99
N PHE A 213 -21.68 -7.08 7.04
CA PHE A 213 -22.15 -7.82 5.87
C PHE A 213 -22.78 -6.94 4.76
N PRO A 214 -23.64 -5.94 5.04
CA PRO A 214 -24.24 -5.13 3.97
C PRO A 214 -23.23 -4.28 3.18
N CYS A 215 -22.16 -3.82 3.83
CA CYS A 215 -21.08 -3.05 3.19
C CYS A 215 -20.16 -3.97 2.40
N TYR A 216 -19.75 -5.10 2.99
CA TYR A 216 -18.92 -6.10 2.32
C TYR A 216 -19.65 -6.77 1.16
N ARG A 217 -20.98 -6.93 1.22
CA ARG A 217 -21.75 -7.48 0.10
C ARG A 217 -21.59 -6.64 -1.16
N ARG A 218 -21.73 -5.32 -1.02
CA ARG A 218 -21.56 -4.36 -2.14
C ARG A 218 -20.11 -4.33 -2.62
N ARG A 219 -19.15 -4.23 -1.69
CA ARG A 219 -17.71 -4.27 -2.00
C ARG A 219 -17.31 -5.54 -2.73
N GLY A 220 -17.84 -6.69 -2.31
CA GLY A 220 -17.55 -8.00 -2.90
C GLY A 220 -18.01 -8.12 -4.34
N VAL A 221 -19.18 -7.56 -4.68
CA VAL A 221 -19.67 -7.53 -6.07
C VAL A 221 -18.70 -6.75 -6.95
N ASP A 222 -18.39 -5.51 -6.57
CA ASP A 222 -17.46 -4.65 -7.30
C ASP A 222 -16.05 -5.25 -7.40
N TYR A 223 -15.57 -5.85 -6.30
CA TYR A 223 -14.23 -6.44 -6.25
C TYR A 223 -14.15 -7.64 -7.16
N LEU A 224 -15.12 -8.56 -7.10
CA LEU A 224 -15.07 -9.82 -7.82
C LEU A 224 -15.30 -9.65 -9.33
N SER A 225 -16.16 -8.70 -9.75
CA SER A 225 -16.42 -8.38 -11.15
C SER A 225 -15.21 -7.69 -11.81
N SER A 226 -14.46 -6.87 -11.08
CA SER A 226 -13.30 -6.13 -11.62
C SER A 226 -12.00 -6.94 -11.71
N ARG A 227 -11.93 -8.19 -11.22
CA ARG A 227 -10.65 -8.93 -11.11
C ARG A 227 -9.92 -9.23 -12.41
N HIS A 228 -10.63 -9.13 -13.52
CA HIS A 228 -10.07 -9.33 -14.85
C HIS A 228 -9.32 -8.11 -15.37
N GLU A 229 -9.52 -6.92 -14.78
CA GLU A 229 -8.91 -5.67 -15.23
C GLU A 229 -8.63 -4.71 -14.07
N TYR A 230 -7.36 -4.29 -13.95
CA TYR A 230 -6.94 -3.32 -12.95
C TYR A 230 -6.07 -2.23 -13.56
N ARG A 231 -6.21 -1.02 -13.02
CA ARG A 231 -5.33 0.12 -13.30
C ARG A 231 -4.67 0.57 -12.02
N TRP A 232 -3.35 0.71 -12.06
CA TRP A 232 -2.52 1.02 -10.91
C TRP A 232 -1.70 2.28 -11.18
N SER A 233 -1.58 3.15 -10.19
CA SER A 233 -0.69 4.31 -10.22
C SER A 233 0.40 4.14 -9.17
N PRO A 234 1.61 4.69 -9.37
CA PRO A 234 2.66 4.67 -8.36
C PRO A 234 2.15 5.23 -7.03
N LEU A 235 2.58 4.60 -5.94
CA LEU A 235 2.37 5.09 -4.59
C LEU A 235 3.73 5.34 -3.97
N GLU A 236 4.05 6.61 -3.76
CA GLU A 236 5.21 7.03 -2.97
C GLU A 236 4.80 7.08 -1.50
N LEU A 237 5.63 6.51 -0.64
CA LEU A 237 5.42 6.60 0.79
C LEU A 237 6.09 7.86 1.33
N PRO A 238 5.51 8.46 2.38
CA PRO A 238 6.11 9.62 3.01
C PRO A 238 7.49 9.30 3.58
N SER A 239 8.37 10.30 3.60
CA SER A 239 9.74 10.15 4.05
C SER A 239 9.78 9.80 5.54
N LYS A 240 10.55 8.76 5.88
CA LYS A 240 10.72 8.31 7.27
C LYS A 240 11.69 9.24 8.00
N ASP A 241 11.72 9.08 9.32
CA ASP A 241 12.68 9.74 10.21
C ASP A 241 12.51 11.27 10.26
N ARG A 242 11.24 11.73 10.25
CA ARG A 242 10.96 13.14 10.56
C ARG A 242 11.29 13.41 12.03
N VAL A 243 11.94 14.54 12.29
CA VAL A 243 12.26 14.99 13.66
C VAL A 243 11.12 15.89 14.15
N ASN A 244 10.85 15.89 15.46
CA ASN A 244 9.81 16.71 16.10
C ASN A 244 8.37 16.41 15.66
N VAL A 245 8.10 15.20 15.18
CA VAL A 245 6.74 14.73 14.90
C VAL A 245 6.21 13.89 16.08
N PRO A 246 4.90 13.93 16.35
CA PRO A 246 4.33 13.16 17.45
C PRO A 246 4.33 11.64 17.19
N ILE A 247 4.38 11.22 15.92
CA ILE A 247 4.47 9.83 15.47
C ILE A 247 5.17 9.81 14.10
N GLN A 248 5.98 8.79 13.79
CA GLN A 248 6.62 8.74 12.47
C GLN A 248 5.58 8.58 11.34
N PRO A 249 5.76 9.24 10.17
CA PRO A 249 4.89 9.03 9.03
C PRO A 249 4.97 7.60 8.49
N GLY A 250 4.01 7.20 7.67
CA GLY A 250 3.98 5.88 7.06
C GLY A 250 2.58 5.29 6.90
N LEU A 251 2.51 3.98 6.68
CA LEU A 251 1.26 3.26 6.49
C LEU A 251 0.67 2.73 7.79
N PHE A 252 -0.65 2.82 7.90
CA PHE A 252 -1.44 2.41 9.05
C PHE A 252 -2.69 1.63 8.60
N LYS A 253 -3.17 0.76 9.47
CA LYS A 253 -4.45 0.07 9.38
C LYS A 253 -5.41 0.77 10.34
N GLY A 254 -6.60 1.20 9.90
CA GLY A 254 -7.56 1.95 10.72
C GLY A 254 -8.94 1.31 10.74
N THR A 255 -9.65 1.43 11.87
CA THR A 255 -11.04 0.95 12.01
C THR A 255 -12.06 1.99 11.53
N TYR A 256 -13.03 1.54 10.72
CA TYR A 256 -14.10 2.36 10.14
C TYR A 256 -15.49 1.70 10.31
N SER A 257 -15.79 1.18 11.51
CA SER A 257 -17.07 0.57 11.89
C SER A 257 -17.60 -0.38 10.80
N ALA A 258 -18.82 -0.16 10.29
CA ALA A 258 -19.48 -0.99 9.28
C ALA A 258 -18.67 -1.23 8.00
N HIS A 259 -17.66 -0.40 7.70
CA HIS A 259 -16.79 -0.54 6.53
C HIS A 259 -15.55 -1.41 6.77
N GLY A 260 -15.29 -1.78 8.02
CA GLY A 260 -14.20 -2.67 8.41
C GLY A 260 -12.86 -1.94 8.57
N ILE A 261 -11.77 -2.61 8.19
CA ILE A 261 -10.41 -2.06 8.28
C ILE A 261 -9.97 -1.49 6.93
N GLU A 262 -9.35 -0.33 6.99
CA GLU A 262 -8.76 0.34 5.83
C GLU A 262 -7.26 0.58 6.01
N ILE A 263 -6.54 0.74 4.90
CA ILE A 263 -5.13 1.12 4.85
C ILE A 263 -5.04 2.61 4.55
N LEU A 264 -4.23 3.33 5.33
CA LEU A 264 -4.06 4.77 5.27
C LEU A 264 -2.58 5.15 5.28
N SER A 265 -2.27 6.32 4.74
CA SER A 265 -0.95 6.95 4.80
C SER A 265 -1.02 8.19 5.68
N LEU A 266 -0.20 8.24 6.73
CA LEU A 266 -0.02 9.40 7.58
C LEU A 266 1.23 10.16 7.12
N ASP A 267 1.08 11.45 6.88
CA ASP A 267 2.18 12.36 6.57
C ASP A 267 1.96 13.75 7.19
N TYR A 268 2.96 14.60 7.08
CA TYR A 268 2.98 15.96 7.62
C TYR A 268 3.24 16.96 6.50
N ASN A 269 2.73 18.18 6.67
CA ASN A 269 3.16 19.30 5.85
C ASN A 269 4.65 19.65 6.11
N ASP A 270 5.24 20.48 5.27
CA ASP A 270 6.67 20.83 5.34
C ASP A 270 7.02 21.56 6.65
N ASP A 271 6.10 22.39 7.16
CA ASP A 271 6.28 23.18 8.39
C ASP A 271 6.03 22.39 9.68
N LEU A 272 5.62 21.12 9.58
CA LEU A 272 5.24 20.25 10.72
C LEU A 272 4.16 20.86 11.64
N THR A 273 3.31 21.70 11.08
CA THR A 273 2.17 22.29 11.80
C THR A 273 0.92 21.43 11.69
N GLU A 274 0.87 20.52 10.72
CA GLU A 274 -0.32 19.75 10.36
C GLU A 274 0.03 18.29 10.06
N VAL A 275 -0.83 17.39 10.53
CA VAL A 275 -0.80 15.96 10.17
C VAL A 275 -1.98 15.64 9.26
N THR A 276 -1.73 14.92 8.18
CA THR A 276 -2.76 14.45 7.24
C THR A 276 -2.72 12.93 7.15
N VAL A 277 -3.89 12.31 7.34
CA VAL A 277 -4.08 10.87 7.15
C VAL A 277 -4.95 10.65 5.92
N THR A 278 -4.38 10.09 4.86
CA THR A 278 -5.02 9.89 3.55
C THR A 278 -5.36 8.42 3.34
N LYS A 279 -6.56 8.14 2.85
CA LYS A 279 -7.03 6.78 2.54
C LYS A 279 -6.27 6.18 1.34
N ILE A 280 -5.64 5.03 1.52
CA ILE A 280 -5.10 4.20 0.43
C ILE A 280 -6.17 3.23 -0.07
N THR A 281 -6.88 2.62 0.87
CA THR A 281 -8.18 2.00 0.63
C THR A 281 -9.24 2.84 1.29
N GLY A 282 -10.44 2.88 0.73
CA GLY A 282 -11.56 3.62 1.31
C GLY A 282 -12.89 2.92 1.12
N ASP A 283 -13.94 3.72 1.21
CA ASP A 283 -15.31 3.25 1.21
C ASP A 283 -16.22 4.23 0.45
N PRO A 284 -17.48 3.87 0.14
CA PRO A 284 -18.38 4.73 -0.61
C PRO A 284 -18.71 6.08 0.04
N ASN A 285 -18.55 6.21 1.36
CA ASN A 285 -18.72 7.46 2.09
C ASN A 285 -17.45 8.30 2.04
N VAL A 286 -16.26 7.74 2.34
CA VAL A 286 -14.98 8.44 2.16
C VAL A 286 -14.05 7.61 1.27
N PRO A 287 -13.95 7.95 -0.02
CA PRO A 287 -13.21 7.15 -0.98
C PRO A 287 -11.70 7.11 -0.72
N ALA A 288 -11.03 6.10 -1.29
CA ALA A 288 -9.58 6.09 -1.43
C ALA A 288 -9.10 7.38 -2.11
N THR A 289 -7.87 7.80 -1.78
CA THR A 289 -7.23 9.08 -2.12
C THR A 289 -7.75 10.32 -1.41
N LYS A 290 -8.84 10.22 -0.64
CA LYS A 290 -9.35 11.32 0.17
C LYS A 290 -8.64 11.39 1.53
N VAL A 291 -8.59 12.59 2.09
CA VAL A 291 -8.17 12.80 3.47
C VAL A 291 -9.24 12.19 4.37
N SER A 292 -8.82 11.41 5.36
CA SER A 292 -9.73 10.92 6.41
C SER A 292 -9.62 11.74 7.69
N VAL A 293 -8.41 12.14 8.06
CA VAL A 293 -8.13 12.90 9.28
C VAL A 293 -7.13 13.99 8.97
N TYR A 294 -7.39 15.17 9.52
CA TYR A 294 -6.54 16.34 9.45
C TYR A 294 -6.33 16.89 10.86
N GLY A 295 -5.10 16.95 11.36
CA GLY A 295 -4.82 17.35 12.75
C GLY A 295 -3.95 18.60 12.84
N ILE A 296 -4.29 19.50 13.76
CA ILE A 296 -3.59 20.79 13.97
C ILE A 296 -2.57 20.63 15.10
N LEU A 297 -1.29 20.56 14.76
CA LEU A 297 -0.22 20.21 15.72
C LEU A 297 0.25 21.39 16.58
N THR A 298 -0.06 22.62 16.17
CA THR A 298 0.39 23.86 16.83
C THR A 298 -0.29 24.13 18.17
N SER A 299 -1.39 23.43 18.48
CA SER A 299 -2.14 23.57 19.74
C SER A 299 -2.38 22.21 20.40
N PRO A 300 -1.36 21.62 21.05
CA PRO A 300 -1.51 20.37 21.78
C PRO A 300 -2.49 20.50 22.96
N LEU A 301 -3.20 19.43 23.26
CA LEU A 301 -4.16 19.35 24.37
C LEU A 301 -3.62 18.44 25.47
N VAL A 302 -3.77 18.87 26.73
CA VAL A 302 -3.52 18.06 27.93
C VAL A 302 -4.78 18.03 28.77
N LEU A 303 -5.45 16.87 28.86
CA LEU A 303 -6.75 16.73 29.51
C LEU A 303 -6.70 15.83 30.74
N THR A 304 -7.46 16.21 31.77
CA THR A 304 -7.74 15.35 32.93
C THR A 304 -8.76 14.26 32.58
N LEU A 305 -8.97 13.27 33.46
CA LEU A 305 -10.01 12.26 33.25
C LEU A 305 -11.42 12.89 33.30
N GLU A 306 -11.67 13.87 34.16
CA GLU A 306 -12.96 14.55 34.28
C GLU A 306 -13.34 15.30 32.99
N GLN A 307 -12.35 15.95 32.35
CA GLN A 307 -12.52 16.63 31.07
C GLN A 307 -12.80 15.67 29.88
N GLN A 308 -12.69 14.35 30.11
CA GLN A 308 -12.91 13.31 29.11
C GLN A 308 -14.14 12.46 29.43
N GLU A 309 -15.06 12.92 30.29
CA GLU A 309 -16.24 12.15 30.74
C GLU A 309 -17.36 12.09 29.72
N SER A 310 -17.57 13.17 28.97
CA SER A 310 -18.70 13.36 28.09
C SER A 310 -18.34 14.15 26.85
N LEU A 311 -19.25 14.19 25.88
CA LEU A 311 -19.14 15.08 24.73
C LEU A 311 -19.08 16.55 25.18
N ASP A 312 -19.92 16.95 26.12
CA ASP A 312 -19.99 18.34 26.60
C ASP A 312 -18.66 18.80 27.23
N THR A 313 -18.05 17.94 28.04
CA THR A 313 -16.75 18.25 28.69
C THR A 313 -15.60 18.30 27.69
N LEU A 314 -15.62 17.45 26.66
CA LEU A 314 -14.64 17.46 25.58
C LEU A 314 -14.79 18.69 24.67
N ALA A 315 -16.02 19.09 24.35
CA ALA A 315 -16.31 20.26 23.52
C ALA A 315 -16.03 21.58 24.25
N ALA A 316 -16.15 21.60 25.59
CA ALA A 316 -15.89 22.77 26.41
C ALA A 316 -14.40 23.08 26.64
N VAL A 317 -13.47 22.24 26.16
CA VAL A 317 -12.03 22.45 26.33
C VAL A 317 -11.57 23.72 25.58
N PRO A 318 -11.07 24.75 26.29
CA PRO A 318 -10.56 25.98 25.67
C PRO A 318 -9.46 25.72 24.64
N GLU A 319 -9.39 26.59 23.63
CA GLU A 319 -8.36 26.55 22.56
C GLU A 319 -6.92 26.66 23.09
N HIS A 320 -6.73 27.23 24.28
CA HIS A 320 -5.44 27.49 24.88
C HIS A 320 -5.35 26.96 26.32
N HIS A 321 -5.33 25.64 26.49
CA HIS A 321 -4.70 25.06 27.69
C HIS A 321 -3.23 24.77 27.39
N VAL A 322 -2.43 25.85 27.31
CA VAL A 322 -0.98 25.74 27.31
C VAL A 322 -0.55 25.48 28.75
N THR A 323 -0.32 24.23 29.13
CA THR A 323 0.67 23.99 30.18
C THR A 323 2.01 24.44 29.61
N GLU A 324 2.71 25.35 30.31
CA GLU A 324 4.03 25.90 29.97
C GLU A 324 5.17 24.83 29.98
N GLN A 325 4.92 23.64 29.43
CA GLN A 325 5.91 22.59 29.32
C GLN A 325 6.41 22.52 27.88
N SER A 326 7.55 23.17 27.70
CA SER A 326 8.35 23.20 26.49
C SER A 326 8.53 21.81 25.85
N GLY A 327 7.97 21.63 24.66
CA GLY A 327 8.57 20.86 23.56
C GLY A 327 8.71 19.34 23.69
N LEU A 328 8.20 18.69 24.75
CA LEU A 328 8.27 17.23 24.91
C LEU A 328 6.87 16.60 24.96
N PRO A 329 6.68 15.39 24.39
CA PRO A 329 5.43 14.63 24.49
C PRO A 329 5.05 14.43 25.97
N VAL A 330 3.91 14.98 26.38
CA VAL A 330 3.41 14.84 27.76
C VAL A 330 2.53 13.61 27.83
N ARG A 331 3.01 12.60 28.57
CA ARG A 331 2.19 11.42 28.87
C ARG A 331 1.00 11.84 29.74
N GLN A 332 -0.21 11.64 29.23
CA GLN A 332 -1.46 12.03 29.88
C GLN A 332 -2.47 10.87 29.89
N PRO A 333 -3.43 10.83 30.83
CA PRO A 333 -4.47 9.80 30.82
C PRO A 333 -5.38 9.97 29.59
N PHE A 334 -5.79 8.85 29.01
CA PHE A 334 -6.73 8.81 27.89
C PHE A 334 -7.93 7.94 28.23
N ARG A 335 -9.12 8.45 27.94
CA ARG A 335 -10.36 7.69 28.03
C ARG A 335 -11.31 8.09 26.91
N VAL A 336 -11.90 7.10 26.25
CA VAL A 336 -13.03 7.28 25.36
C VAL A 336 -14.32 7.37 26.20
N PRO A 337 -15.17 8.39 26.03
CA PRO A 337 -16.43 8.50 26.78
C PRO A 337 -17.31 7.25 26.63
N ALA A 338 -18.04 6.89 27.68
CA ALA A 338 -18.75 5.61 27.74
C ALA A 338 -19.80 5.41 26.61
N ARG A 339 -20.41 6.52 26.15
CA ARG A 339 -21.42 6.51 25.09
C ARG A 339 -20.85 6.39 23.67
N PHE A 340 -19.53 6.45 23.51
CA PHE A 340 -18.93 6.40 22.19
C PHE A 340 -18.84 4.96 21.68
N GLU A 341 -19.13 4.78 20.40
CA GLU A 341 -18.92 3.53 19.67
C GLU A 341 -17.42 3.22 19.60
N ARG A 342 -17.08 1.94 19.77
CA ARG A 342 -15.72 1.44 19.85
C ARG A 342 -15.62 0.09 19.14
N ASP A 343 -14.95 0.08 17.99
CA ASP A 343 -14.72 -1.14 17.22
C ASP A 343 -13.64 -2.05 17.83
N ASN A 344 -12.78 -1.48 18.68
CA ASN A 344 -11.67 -2.19 19.31
C ASN A 344 -11.77 -2.08 20.85
N PRO A 345 -11.78 -3.21 21.58
CA PRO A 345 -11.80 -3.21 23.03
C PRO A 345 -10.47 -2.75 23.66
N ASP A 346 -9.34 -2.95 22.96
CA ASP A 346 -7.99 -2.76 23.47
C ASP A 346 -7.46 -1.34 23.20
N ILE A 347 -8.13 -0.36 23.80
CA ILE A 347 -7.75 1.05 23.69
C ILE A 347 -6.72 1.41 24.78
N PRO A 348 -5.54 1.98 24.43
CA PRO A 348 -4.56 2.40 25.41
C PRO A 348 -5.11 3.43 26.40
N LYS A 349 -4.76 3.30 27.68
CA LYS A 349 -5.25 4.20 28.76
C LYS A 349 -4.45 5.50 28.92
N PHE A 350 -3.40 5.68 28.14
CA PHE A 350 -2.52 6.84 28.18
C PHE A 350 -2.10 7.21 26.77
N CYS A 351 -2.02 8.50 26.46
CA CYS A 351 -1.47 9.02 25.21
C CYS A 351 -0.24 9.91 25.48
N THR A 352 0.62 10.05 24.46
CA THR A 352 1.84 10.87 24.49
C THR A 352 1.63 12.23 23.82
N PHE A 353 0.65 12.31 22.92
CA PHE A 353 0.27 13.55 22.23
C PHE A 353 -1.22 13.55 21.93
N ARG A 354 -1.81 14.73 21.92
CA ARG A 354 -3.21 14.96 21.54
C ARG A 354 -3.36 16.36 20.97
N CYS A 355 -4.15 16.51 19.92
CA CYS A 355 -4.53 17.82 19.40
C CYS A 355 -5.94 17.80 18.83
N ARG A 356 -6.46 18.98 18.47
CA ARG A 356 -7.70 19.09 17.70
C ARG A 356 -7.47 18.56 16.29
N ALA A 357 -8.50 17.91 15.75
CA ALA A 357 -8.47 17.34 14.42
C ALA A 357 -9.86 17.33 13.80
N ASP A 358 -9.87 17.30 12.49
CA ASP A 358 -11.04 17.27 11.64
C ASP A 358 -11.07 15.95 10.88
N GLY A 359 -12.17 15.21 11.02
CA GLY A 359 -12.40 13.99 10.30
C GLY A 359 -13.28 14.23 9.08
N GLN A 360 -12.88 13.80 7.89
CA GLN A 360 -13.72 13.92 6.72
C GLN A 360 -14.88 12.91 6.79
N ILE A 361 -16.10 13.39 6.60
CA ILE A 361 -17.32 12.58 6.54
C ILE A 361 -18.12 12.94 5.29
N ALA A 362 -18.92 12.00 4.80
CA ALA A 362 -19.87 12.27 3.72
C ALA A 362 -20.99 11.22 3.70
N ALA A 363 -22.08 11.54 3.01
CA ALA A 363 -23.11 10.56 2.68
C ALA A 363 -22.60 9.58 1.60
N HIS A 364 -23.37 8.51 1.38
CA HIS A 364 -23.04 7.48 0.40
C HIS A 364 -22.72 8.07 -0.98
N SER A 365 -21.74 7.50 -1.68
CA SER A 365 -21.17 8.02 -2.93
C SER A 365 -20.49 9.39 -2.77
N PHE A 366 -19.87 9.63 -1.62
CA PHE A 366 -19.15 10.86 -1.28
C PHE A 366 -19.98 12.14 -1.48
N GLN A 367 -21.27 12.09 -1.17
CA GLN A 367 -22.17 13.25 -1.32
C GLN A 367 -22.09 14.17 -0.11
N ASN A 368 -22.07 15.49 -0.38
CA ASN A 368 -22.00 16.55 0.62
C ASN A 368 -20.87 16.35 1.64
N PRO A 369 -19.61 16.22 1.19
CA PRO A 369 -18.49 16.00 2.10
C PRO A 369 -18.30 17.21 3.02
N SER A 370 -18.06 16.94 4.30
CA SER A 370 -17.74 17.93 5.32
C SER A 370 -16.65 17.41 6.25
N PHE A 371 -16.16 18.28 7.11
CA PHE A 371 -15.27 17.92 8.20
C PHE A 371 -16.06 17.93 9.51
N SER A 372 -15.75 16.96 10.36
CA SER A 372 -16.39 16.73 11.66
C SER A 372 -15.33 16.87 12.75
N ASP A 373 -15.65 17.65 13.78
CA ASP A 373 -14.73 17.96 14.86
C ASP A 373 -14.31 16.70 15.64
N GLY A 374 -13.05 16.70 16.06
CA GLY A 374 -12.45 15.55 16.72
C GLY A 374 -11.13 15.82 17.41
N HIS A 375 -10.53 14.75 17.90
CA HIS A 375 -9.19 14.76 18.46
C HIS A 375 -8.31 13.70 17.81
N PHE A 376 -7.15 14.13 17.32
CA PHE A 376 -6.07 13.23 16.94
C PHE A 376 -5.26 12.90 18.19
N VAL A 377 -5.04 11.62 18.45
CA VAL A 377 -4.44 11.12 19.70
C VAL A 377 -3.33 10.14 19.36
N VAL A 378 -2.11 10.38 19.82
CA VAL A 378 -0.99 9.44 19.65
C VAL A 378 -0.73 8.71 20.95
N PHE A 379 -0.65 7.38 20.90
CA PHE A 379 -0.39 6.53 22.05
C PHE A 379 1.09 6.14 22.15
N ASP A 380 1.65 5.72 21.03
CA ASP A 380 3.05 5.32 20.87
C ASP A 380 3.40 5.36 19.37
N GLU A 381 4.63 4.97 19.02
CA GLU A 381 5.08 4.93 17.61
C GLU A 381 4.30 3.95 16.72
N ARG A 382 3.54 3.02 17.29
CA ARG A 382 2.73 2.06 16.55
C ARG A 382 1.26 2.45 16.47
N LYS A 383 0.75 3.26 17.40
CA LYS A 383 -0.70 3.47 17.56
C LYS A 383 -1.07 4.93 17.69
N PHE A 384 -2.06 5.34 16.91
CA PHE A 384 -2.80 6.58 17.11
C PHE A 384 -4.31 6.31 17.03
N GLY A 385 -5.11 7.32 17.36
CA GLY A 385 -6.56 7.26 17.34
C GLY A 385 -7.17 8.57 16.85
N MET A 386 -8.39 8.46 16.35
CA MET A 386 -9.26 9.59 16.04
C MET A 386 -10.51 9.47 16.90
N LEU A 387 -10.76 10.48 17.74
CA LEU A 387 -11.99 10.61 18.50
C LEU A 387 -12.94 11.52 17.75
N TRP A 388 -14.02 10.97 17.19
CA TRP A 388 -15.01 11.67 16.40
C TRP A 388 -16.11 12.22 17.32
N LEU A 389 -16.18 13.54 17.50
CA LEU A 389 -17.08 14.13 18.49
C LEU A 389 -18.54 14.08 18.04
N GLU A 390 -18.83 14.48 16.80
CA GLU A 390 -20.21 14.49 16.28
C GLU A 390 -20.74 13.08 16.01
N LEU A 391 -19.87 12.16 15.57
CA LEU A 391 -20.23 10.76 15.35
C LEU A 391 -20.28 9.95 16.66
N MET A 392 -19.80 10.52 17.77
CA MET A 392 -19.63 9.82 19.05
C MET A 392 -18.95 8.45 18.86
N SER A 393 -17.83 8.42 18.15
CA SER A 393 -17.13 7.18 17.80
C SER A 393 -15.62 7.33 17.97
N PHE A 394 -14.92 6.20 18.12
CA PHE A 394 -13.46 6.16 18.20
C PHE A 394 -12.86 5.18 17.20
N SER A 395 -12.05 5.71 16.29
CA SER A 395 -11.23 4.92 15.37
C SER A 395 -9.83 4.75 15.93
N ILE A 396 -9.30 3.54 15.87
CA ILE A 396 -7.91 3.25 16.23
C ILE A 396 -7.12 2.87 14.99
N TYR A 397 -5.86 3.28 14.96
CA TYR A 397 -4.95 3.10 13.85
C TYR A 397 -3.66 2.44 14.31
N VAL A 398 -3.26 1.37 13.62
CA VAL A 398 -2.07 0.57 13.95
C VAL A 398 -1.11 0.58 12.77
N ARG A 399 0.15 0.94 13.02
CA ARG A 399 1.21 0.98 12.01
C ARG A 399 1.36 -0.38 11.34
N VAL A 400 1.51 -0.36 10.02
CA VAL A 400 1.90 -1.54 9.24
C VAL A 400 3.36 -1.86 9.54
N ASP A 401 3.70 -3.10 9.90
CA ASP A 401 5.10 -3.47 10.08
C ASP A 401 5.80 -3.44 8.72
N GLU A 402 6.93 -2.74 8.63
CA GLU A 402 7.68 -2.59 7.40
C GLU A 402 8.15 -3.94 6.85
N LYS A 403 8.38 -4.93 7.71
CA LYS A 403 8.69 -6.30 7.29
C LYS A 403 7.55 -6.94 6.48
N GLU A 404 6.33 -6.46 6.65
CA GLU A 404 5.19 -6.87 5.84
C GLU A 404 5.23 -6.27 4.43
N LEU A 405 6.00 -5.20 4.20
CA LEU A 405 6.10 -4.49 2.91
C LEU A 405 7.51 -4.45 2.32
N CYS A 406 8.51 -4.97 3.03
CA CYS A 406 9.89 -5.08 2.58
C CYS A 406 10.23 -6.51 2.13
N ASP A 407 11.11 -6.59 1.14
CA ASP A 407 12.18 -7.61 0.99
C ASP A 407 13.44 -6.90 0.46
#